data_AF-A0A3E1DID1-F1
#
_entry.id   AF-A0A3E1DID1-F1
#
_cell.length_a   1.000
_cell.length_b   1.000
_cell.length_c   1.000
_cell.angle_alpha   90.00
_cell.angle_beta   90.00
_cell.angle_gamma   90.00
#
_symmetry.space_group_name_H-M   'P 1'
#
loop_
_entity.id
_entity.type
_entity.pdbx_description
1 polymer ?
#
loop_
_entity_poly.entity_id
_entity_poly.type
_entity_poly.pdbx_seq_one_letter_code
_entity_poly.pdbx_strand_id
1 'polypeptide(L)'
;MDLFNDKSNITPNGRRPNFAPKFIADFSARLKLAFVPDGCGDLHKTFGPKNIFHSPTYRSHYADFLKIDFPCLPLTSDVALFRSLCASGKELVTIHLMEQLPKPRALYPVADDNTVNNVHYSEPTDTVPGGVWINKKQHFDNVPPKVGGYHIGGYQVCHK
;
A
#
# COMPACT_ATOMS: atom_id res chain seq x y z
N MET A 1 -11.67 -28.62 -14.50
CA MET A 1 -12.27 -28.53 -13.16
C MET A 1 -12.35 -27.04 -12.83
N ASP A 2 -13.54 -26.47 -12.71
CA ASP A 2 -13.72 -25.04 -12.52
C ASP A 2 -13.35 -24.66 -11.08
N LEU A 3 -12.22 -23.98 -10.90
CA LEU A 3 -11.64 -23.58 -9.61
C LEU A 3 -12.55 -22.63 -8.81
N PHE A 4 -13.65 -22.15 -9.40
CA PHE A 4 -14.49 -21.10 -8.85
C PHE A 4 -15.98 -21.48 -8.73
N ASN A 5 -16.36 -22.75 -8.93
CA ASN A 5 -17.78 -23.16 -8.93
C ASN A 5 -18.41 -23.35 -7.53
N ASP A 6 -17.77 -22.84 -6.48
CA ASP A 6 -18.29 -22.90 -5.11
C ASP A 6 -19.26 -21.73 -4.85
N LYS A 7 -20.55 -22.04 -4.76
CA LYS A 7 -21.63 -21.06 -4.53
C LYS A 7 -21.66 -20.52 -3.09
N SER A 8 -20.85 -21.04 -2.17
CA SER A 8 -20.87 -20.66 -0.75
C SER A 8 -20.32 -19.26 -0.45
N ASN A 9 -19.61 -18.63 -1.41
CA ASN A 9 -18.91 -17.35 -1.21
C ASN A 9 -19.50 -16.18 -2.03
N ILE A 10 -20.79 -16.24 -2.35
CA ILE A 10 -21.47 -15.19 -3.12
C ILE A 10 -22.09 -14.17 -2.16
N THR A 11 -21.74 -12.89 -2.35
CA THR A 11 -22.34 -11.76 -1.63
C THR A 11 -23.80 -11.54 -2.06
N PRO A 12 -24.65 -10.84 -1.28
CA PRO A 12 -26.04 -10.56 -1.67
C PRO A 12 -26.20 -9.90 -3.04
N ASN A 13 -25.17 -9.18 -3.51
CA ASN A 13 -25.15 -8.48 -4.80
C ASN A 13 -24.54 -9.34 -5.93
N GLY A 14 -24.33 -10.64 -5.72
CA GLY A 14 -23.77 -11.56 -6.72
C GLY A 14 -22.25 -11.50 -6.89
N ARG A 15 -21.53 -10.61 -6.17
CA ARG A 15 -20.06 -10.56 -6.19
C ARG A 15 -19.47 -11.75 -5.43
N ARG A 16 -18.30 -12.23 -5.84
CA ARG A 16 -17.53 -13.25 -5.11
C ARG A 16 -16.07 -12.82 -4.97
N PRO A 17 -15.39 -13.19 -3.87
CA PRO A 17 -13.97 -12.91 -3.70
C PRO A 17 -13.13 -13.74 -4.69
N ASN A 18 -12.08 -13.13 -5.25
CA ASN A 18 -11.17 -13.80 -6.19
C ASN A 18 -10.07 -14.59 -5.46
N PHE A 19 -10.47 -15.52 -4.59
CA PHE A 19 -9.56 -16.41 -3.87
C PHE A 19 -9.94 -17.86 -4.11
N ALA A 20 -8.93 -18.73 -4.23
CA ALA A 20 -9.16 -20.17 -4.33
C ALA A 20 -9.80 -20.69 -3.03
N PRO A 21 -10.82 -21.58 -3.08
CA PRO A 21 -11.44 -22.12 -1.87
C PRO A 21 -10.45 -22.80 -0.92
N LYS A 22 -9.47 -23.53 -1.48
CA LYS A 22 -8.38 -24.14 -0.70
C LYS A 22 -7.56 -23.10 0.07
N PHE A 23 -7.26 -21.97 -0.55
CA PHE A 23 -6.53 -20.88 0.11
C PHE A 23 -7.32 -20.31 1.29
N ILE A 24 -8.63 -20.09 1.12
CA ILE A 24 -9.52 -19.62 2.20
C ILE A 24 -9.52 -20.62 3.35
N ALA A 25 -9.69 -21.91 3.06
CA ALA A 25 -9.71 -22.97 4.07
C ALA A 25 -8.38 -23.06 4.85
N ASP A 26 -7.25 -23.04 4.14
CA ASP A 26 -5.91 -23.08 4.75
C ASP A 26 -5.69 -21.86 5.67
N PHE A 27 -6.15 -20.68 5.24
CA PHE A 27 -5.99 -19.44 6.01
C PHE A 27 -6.90 -19.40 7.24
N SER A 28 -8.17 -19.82 7.11
CA SER A 28 -9.10 -19.99 8.21
C SER A 28 -8.56 -20.94 9.28
N ALA A 29 -7.97 -22.07 8.86
CA ALA A 29 -7.39 -23.04 9.77
C ALA A 29 -6.17 -22.48 10.54
N ARG A 30 -5.28 -21.75 9.86
CA ARG A 30 -4.07 -21.16 10.47
C ARG A 30 -4.39 -20.07 11.48
N LEU A 31 -5.31 -19.16 11.14
CA LEU A 31 -5.67 -18.03 12.00
C LEU A 31 -6.76 -18.36 13.02
N LYS A 32 -7.46 -19.49 12.86
CA LYS A 32 -8.66 -19.84 13.64
C LYS A 32 -9.74 -18.76 13.56
N LEU A 33 -9.90 -18.16 12.37
CA LEU A 33 -10.90 -17.15 12.06
C LEU A 33 -11.79 -17.63 10.91
N ALA A 34 -13.08 -17.29 10.96
CA ALA A 34 -14.01 -17.60 9.88
C ALA A 34 -13.87 -16.60 8.73
N PHE A 35 -13.99 -17.07 7.49
CA PHE A 35 -13.96 -16.19 6.33
C PHE A 35 -15.32 -15.54 6.10
N VAL A 36 -15.34 -14.24 5.77
CA VAL A 36 -16.52 -13.54 5.25
C VAL A 36 -16.29 -13.14 3.79
N PRO A 37 -17.27 -13.34 2.90
CA PRO A 37 -17.08 -13.16 1.45
C PRO A 37 -16.98 -11.70 1.00
N ASP A 38 -17.32 -10.73 1.85
CA ASP A 38 -17.20 -9.30 1.58
C ASP A 38 -16.56 -8.55 2.76
N GLY A 39 -15.88 -7.44 2.45
CA GLY A 39 -15.33 -6.51 3.43
C GLY A 39 -14.08 -7.02 4.16
N CYS A 40 -13.93 -6.55 5.40
CA CYS A 40 -12.80 -6.88 6.29
C CYS A 40 -13.16 -7.90 7.38
N GLY A 41 -14.45 -8.17 7.65
CA GLY A 41 -14.82 -8.83 8.90
C GLY A 41 -14.43 -8.00 10.14
N ASP A 42 -14.34 -8.65 11.29
CA ASP A 42 -14.06 -8.01 12.59
C ASP A 42 -12.63 -8.23 13.10
N LEU A 43 -11.81 -9.04 12.43
CA LEU A 43 -10.47 -9.47 12.83
C LEU A 43 -10.40 -10.20 14.18
N HIS A 44 -11.53 -10.42 14.86
CA HIS A 44 -11.63 -11.10 16.14
C HIS A 44 -12.13 -12.53 15.99
N LYS A 45 -13.21 -12.70 15.24
CA LYS A 45 -13.82 -13.98 14.89
C LYS A 45 -13.77 -14.25 13.39
N THR A 46 -13.64 -13.19 12.59
CA THR A 46 -13.75 -13.24 11.14
C THR A 46 -12.64 -12.45 10.44
N PHE A 47 -12.31 -12.85 9.22
CA PHE A 47 -11.50 -12.04 8.31
C PHE A 47 -12.16 -12.01 6.94
N GLY A 48 -11.97 -10.90 6.23
CA GLY A 48 -12.48 -10.72 4.87
C GLY A 48 -11.38 -10.56 3.83
N PRO A 49 -11.75 -10.53 2.54
CA PRO A 49 -10.82 -10.43 1.43
C PRO A 49 -9.88 -9.22 1.48
N LYS A 50 -10.31 -8.10 2.07
CA LYS A 50 -9.55 -6.84 2.14
C LYS A 50 -8.34 -6.88 3.11
N ASN A 51 -8.24 -7.90 3.95
CA ASN A 51 -7.22 -8.01 5.00
C ASN A 51 -5.96 -8.77 4.58
N ILE A 52 -5.98 -9.41 3.41
CA ILE A 52 -5.02 -10.45 3.06
C ILE A 52 -3.72 -9.84 2.51
N PHE A 53 -3.77 -8.62 1.98
CA PHE A 53 -2.59 -7.96 1.43
C PHE A 53 -2.02 -6.96 2.44
N HIS A 54 -0.68 -6.79 2.41
CA HIS A 54 0.17 -5.85 3.17
C HIS A 54 1.04 -6.48 4.26
N SER A 55 2.34 -6.66 3.94
CA SER A 55 3.42 -6.88 4.92
C SER A 55 4.62 -6.00 4.56
N PRO A 56 5.13 -5.15 5.48
CA PRO A 56 6.30 -4.29 5.22
C PRO A 56 7.62 -5.07 5.12
N THR A 57 7.78 -6.16 5.87
CA THR A 57 9.01 -6.97 5.88
C THR A 57 9.13 -7.92 4.69
N TYR A 58 8.02 -8.17 4.00
CA TYR A 58 7.96 -9.06 2.85
C TYR A 58 8.88 -8.64 1.70
N ARG A 59 8.94 -7.34 1.37
CA ARG A 59 9.74 -6.87 0.22
C ARG A 59 11.23 -7.12 0.39
N SER A 60 11.76 -7.00 1.59
CA SER A 60 13.20 -7.19 1.84
C SER A 60 13.61 -8.66 1.79
N HIS A 61 12.79 -9.56 2.36
CA HIS A 61 13.11 -10.99 2.39
C HIS A 61 12.96 -11.71 1.05
N TYR A 62 12.06 -11.20 0.18
CA TYR A 62 11.77 -11.82 -1.10
C TYR A 62 12.23 -10.98 -2.29
N ALA A 63 13.08 -9.98 -2.08
CA ALA A 63 13.51 -9.03 -3.13
C ALA A 63 14.05 -9.73 -4.39
N ASP A 64 14.82 -10.82 -4.23
CA ASP A 64 15.37 -11.56 -5.37
C ASP A 64 14.34 -12.47 -6.06
N PHE A 65 13.35 -12.97 -5.32
CA PHE A 65 12.23 -13.71 -5.91
C PHE A 65 11.25 -12.78 -6.63
N LEU A 66 11.00 -11.59 -6.11
CA LEU A 66 10.11 -10.57 -6.70
C LEU A 66 10.61 -10.01 -8.04
N LYS A 67 11.92 -10.13 -8.33
CA LYS A 67 12.49 -9.73 -9.63
C LYS A 67 12.21 -10.74 -10.73
N ILE A 68 11.94 -12.00 -10.38
CA ILE A 68 11.92 -13.14 -11.30
C ILE A 68 10.52 -13.74 -11.41
N ASP A 69 9.71 -13.65 -10.36
CA ASP A 69 8.37 -14.24 -10.29
C ASP A 69 7.38 -13.34 -9.52
N PHE A 70 6.09 -13.65 -9.64
CA PHE A 70 5.04 -12.91 -8.96
C PHE A 70 5.15 -12.99 -7.43
N PRO A 71 4.78 -11.91 -6.70
CA PRO A 71 4.77 -11.91 -5.24
C PRO A 71 3.89 -13.01 -4.65
N CYS A 72 4.52 -14.01 -4.01
CA CYS A 72 3.87 -15.01 -3.17
C CYS A 72 3.73 -14.53 -1.72
N LEU A 73 2.50 -14.33 -1.24
CA LEU A 73 2.25 -13.87 0.13
C LEU A 73 2.47 -15.00 1.17
N PRO A 74 3.43 -14.88 2.11
CA PRO A 74 3.59 -15.84 3.19
C PRO A 74 2.46 -15.69 4.21
N LEU A 75 1.84 -16.81 4.59
CA LEU A 75 0.73 -16.84 5.53
C LEU A 75 1.27 -17.00 6.95
N THR A 76 0.97 -16.03 7.81
CA THR A 76 1.27 -16.14 9.25
C THR A 76 0.16 -16.92 9.97
N SER A 77 0.54 -17.70 11.00
CA SER A 77 -0.40 -18.26 11.98
C SER A 77 -0.53 -17.39 13.24
N ASP A 78 0.26 -16.33 13.35
CA ASP A 78 0.17 -15.36 14.43
C ASP A 78 -0.95 -14.34 14.13
N VAL A 79 -2.03 -14.46 14.89
CA VAL A 79 -3.23 -13.62 14.75
C VAL A 79 -2.95 -12.17 15.17
N ALA A 80 -2.07 -11.94 16.15
CA ALA A 80 -1.71 -10.59 16.57
C ALA A 80 -0.91 -9.88 15.49
N LEU A 81 0.05 -10.59 14.87
CA LEU A 81 0.77 -10.09 13.69
C LEU A 81 -0.18 -9.86 12.52
N PHE A 82 -1.11 -10.79 12.24
CA PHE A 82 -2.08 -10.61 11.17
C PHE A 82 -2.93 -9.33 11.36
N ARG A 83 -3.42 -9.09 12.58
CA ARG A 83 -4.18 -7.89 12.93
C ARG A 83 -3.38 -6.61 12.73
N SER A 84 -2.11 -6.58 13.16
CA SER A 84 -1.27 -5.39 12.99
C SER A 84 -1.00 -5.09 11.52
N LEU A 85 -0.76 -6.13 10.71
CA LEU A 85 -0.62 -6.02 9.26
C LEU A 85 -1.89 -5.48 8.59
N CYS A 86 -3.06 -5.98 8.98
CA CYS A 86 -4.36 -5.48 8.47
C CYS A 86 -4.56 -4.00 8.81
N ALA A 87 -4.20 -3.58 10.02
CA ALA A 87 -4.32 -2.19 10.45
C ALA A 87 -3.41 -1.26 9.62
N SER A 88 -2.13 -1.63 9.45
CA SER A 88 -1.20 -0.87 8.60
C SER A 88 -1.63 -0.87 7.13
N GLY A 89 -2.13 -1.99 6.60
CA GLY A 89 -2.65 -2.08 5.25
C GLY A 89 -3.85 -1.17 5.02
N LYS A 90 -4.79 -1.13 5.98
CA LYS A 90 -5.94 -0.23 5.95
C LYS A 90 -5.50 1.24 5.93
N GLU A 91 -4.60 1.64 6.82
CA GLU A 91 -4.07 3.02 6.85
C GLU A 91 -3.44 3.39 5.50
N LEU A 92 -2.63 2.50 4.95
CA LEU A 92 -1.99 2.70 3.65
C LEU A 92 -3.03 2.91 2.54
N VAL A 93 -4.02 2.02 2.43
CA VAL A 93 -5.08 2.12 1.42
C VAL A 93 -5.86 3.41 1.58
N THR A 94 -6.27 3.78 2.79
CA THR A 94 -7.03 5.00 3.07
C THR A 94 -6.27 6.25 2.65
N ILE A 95 -4.96 6.33 2.90
CA ILE A 95 -4.12 7.45 2.44
C ILE A 95 -3.95 7.45 0.91
N HIS A 96 -3.77 6.28 0.30
CA HIS A 96 -3.60 6.18 -1.17
C HIS A 96 -4.89 6.46 -1.95
N LEU A 97 -6.05 6.20 -1.34
CA LEU A 97 -7.36 6.55 -1.89
C LEU A 97 -7.79 7.99 -1.58
N MET A 98 -6.96 8.76 -0.86
CA MET A 98 -7.27 10.12 -0.39
C MET A 98 -8.55 10.21 0.46
N GLU A 99 -9.01 9.11 1.04
CA GLU A 99 -10.13 9.08 1.98
C GLU A 99 -9.77 9.78 3.30
N GLN A 100 -8.48 9.79 3.64
CA GLN A 100 -7.90 10.64 4.67
C GLN A 100 -6.65 11.33 4.13
N LEU A 101 -6.63 12.65 4.23
CA LEU A 101 -5.48 13.44 3.83
C LEU A 101 -4.46 13.48 4.98
N PRO A 102 -3.21 13.05 4.74
CA PRO A 102 -2.16 13.23 5.72
C PRO A 102 -1.90 14.73 5.90
N LYS A 103 -1.42 15.10 7.08
CA LYS A 103 -0.99 16.49 7.32
C LYS A 103 0.08 16.88 6.29
N PRO A 104 -0.10 17.98 5.55
CA PRO A 104 0.92 18.45 4.61
C PRO A 104 2.24 18.66 5.35
N ARG A 105 3.31 18.07 4.82
CA ARG A 105 4.67 18.26 5.32
C ARG A 105 5.48 19.24 4.49
N ALA A 106 5.21 19.27 3.18
CA ALA A 106 5.83 20.21 2.28
C ALA A 106 5.09 21.54 2.29
N LEU A 107 5.83 22.63 2.08
CA LEU A 107 5.27 23.97 1.90
C LEU A 107 5.35 24.35 0.43
N TYR A 108 4.46 25.25 -0.01
CA TYR A 108 4.49 25.79 -1.37
C TYR A 108 4.46 27.32 -1.30
N PRO A 109 5.62 27.94 -1.02
CA PRO A 109 5.67 29.35 -0.61
C PRO A 109 5.49 30.35 -1.75
N VAL A 110 5.76 29.94 -3.00
CA VAL A 110 5.72 30.83 -4.18
C VAL A 110 4.52 30.49 -5.05
N ALA A 111 3.50 31.35 -5.00
CA ALA A 111 2.37 31.30 -5.93
C ALA A 111 2.69 32.05 -7.23
N ASP A 112 2.42 31.41 -8.37
CA ASP A 112 2.54 31.93 -9.74
C ASP A 112 1.63 31.05 -10.65
N ASP A 113 1.94 30.93 -11.93
CA ASP A 113 1.15 30.19 -12.94
C ASP A 113 1.06 28.65 -12.75
N ASN A 114 1.90 28.06 -11.89
CA ASN A 114 2.00 26.62 -11.66
C ASN A 114 2.38 25.81 -12.91
N THR A 115 3.04 26.44 -13.89
CA THR A 115 3.54 25.75 -15.09
C THR A 115 4.68 24.80 -14.72
N VAL A 116 4.57 23.53 -15.13
CA VAL A 116 5.59 22.50 -14.87
C VAL A 116 6.47 22.30 -16.10
N ASN A 117 7.74 22.71 -16.04
CA ASN A 117 8.67 22.60 -17.17
C ASN A 117 10.13 22.26 -16.81
N ASN A 118 10.49 22.25 -15.52
CA ASN A 118 11.86 21.91 -15.10
C ASN A 118 11.83 21.22 -13.72
N VAL A 119 11.37 19.97 -13.69
CA VAL A 119 11.22 19.22 -12.45
C VAL A 119 12.56 18.66 -11.99
N HIS A 120 12.99 19.02 -10.79
CA HIS A 120 14.17 18.43 -10.17
C HIS A 120 14.12 18.52 -8.65
N TYR A 121 14.81 17.61 -7.99
CA TYR A 121 15.01 17.64 -6.55
C TYR A 121 16.30 18.39 -6.20
N SER A 122 16.24 19.29 -5.24
CA SER A 122 17.40 19.92 -4.61
C SER A 122 17.63 19.33 -3.23
N GLU A 123 18.80 18.73 -3.02
CA GLU A 123 19.21 18.16 -1.74
C GLU A 123 19.39 19.23 -0.65
N PRO A 124 19.16 18.85 0.62
CA PRO A 124 19.80 19.30 1.84
C PRO A 124 21.00 20.23 1.75
N THR A 125 20.99 21.44 2.29
CA THR A 125 22.24 22.05 2.79
C THR A 125 22.09 22.45 4.26
N ASP A 126 23.19 22.83 4.92
CA ASP A 126 23.17 23.23 6.33
C ASP A 126 22.22 24.41 6.61
N THR A 127 21.94 25.23 5.59
CA THR A 127 21.14 26.45 5.70
C THR A 127 19.85 26.43 4.88
N VAL A 128 19.68 25.48 3.96
CA VAL A 128 18.54 25.41 3.05
C VAL A 128 17.92 24.01 3.09
N PRO A 129 16.61 23.88 3.37
CA PRO A 129 15.93 22.58 3.35
C PRO A 129 15.85 22.03 1.92
N GLY A 130 15.70 20.71 1.80
CA GLY A 130 15.49 20.06 0.52
C GLY A 130 14.15 20.45 -0.10
N GLY A 131 14.06 20.39 -1.42
CA GLY A 131 12.87 20.83 -2.14
C GLY A 131 12.72 20.24 -3.54
N VAL A 132 11.49 20.25 -4.05
CA VAL A 132 11.18 19.81 -5.41
C VAL A 132 10.75 21.01 -6.22
N TRP A 133 11.55 21.37 -7.21
CA TRP A 133 11.25 22.45 -8.15
C TRP A 133 10.33 21.94 -9.24
N ILE A 134 9.39 22.77 -9.68
CA ILE A 134 8.53 22.47 -10.84
C ILE A 134 8.84 23.37 -12.04
N ASN A 135 9.44 24.54 -11.77
CA ASN A 135 9.98 25.49 -12.74
C ASN A 135 11.10 26.32 -12.08
N LYS A 136 11.51 27.44 -12.68
CA LYS A 136 12.60 28.30 -12.14
C LYS A 136 12.23 29.10 -10.88
N LYS A 137 10.94 29.21 -10.55
CA LYS A 137 10.43 30.10 -9.49
C LYS A 137 9.69 29.35 -8.39
N GLN A 138 8.98 28.29 -8.74
CA GLN A 138 8.06 27.58 -7.85
C GLN A 138 8.60 26.21 -7.48
N HIS A 139 8.50 25.90 -6.19
CA HIS A 139 9.01 24.68 -5.61
C HIS A 139 8.22 24.30 -4.34
N PHE A 140 8.32 23.02 -3.99
CA PHE A 140 7.87 22.51 -2.71
C PHE A 140 9.04 22.49 -1.74
N ASP A 141 8.92 23.23 -0.63
CA ASP A 141 9.89 23.29 0.46
C ASP A 141 9.72 22.15 1.47
N ASN A 142 10.78 21.91 2.25
CA ASN A 142 10.81 20.91 3.32
C ASN A 142 10.54 19.48 2.83
N VAL A 143 11.06 19.14 1.64
CA VAL A 143 11.01 17.79 1.10
C VAL A 143 12.27 17.04 1.54
N PRO A 144 12.17 16.03 2.44
CA PRO A 144 13.34 15.33 2.96
C PRO A 144 14.03 14.47 1.89
N PRO A 145 15.35 14.18 2.04
CA PRO A 145 16.09 13.33 1.10
C PRO A 145 15.44 11.96 0.88
N LYS A 146 14.85 11.40 1.94
CA LYS A 146 14.12 10.12 1.87
C LYS A 146 12.93 10.16 0.92
N VAL A 147 12.26 11.31 0.79
CA VAL A 147 11.16 11.52 -0.17
C VAL A 147 11.73 11.77 -1.56
N GLY A 148 12.78 12.61 -1.67
CA GLY A 148 13.49 12.85 -2.92
C GLY A 148 13.94 11.55 -3.59
N GLY A 149 14.61 10.67 -2.86
CA GLY A 149 15.07 9.35 -3.32
C GLY A 149 14.03 8.22 -3.23
N TYR A 150 12.76 8.50 -2.95
CA TYR A 150 11.75 7.45 -2.85
C TYR A 150 11.36 6.91 -4.23
N HIS A 151 11.30 5.58 -4.35
CA HIS A 151 10.99 4.90 -5.61
C HIS A 151 9.73 4.04 -5.50
N ILE A 152 8.94 4.05 -6.57
CA ILE A 152 7.86 3.08 -6.81
C ILE A 152 8.23 2.32 -8.09
N GLY A 153 8.62 1.06 -7.93
CA GLY A 153 9.24 0.31 -9.03
C GLY A 153 10.56 0.95 -9.44
N GLY A 154 10.80 1.09 -10.75
CA GLY A 154 11.98 1.76 -11.30
C GLY A 154 11.88 3.29 -11.35
N TYR A 155 10.79 3.89 -10.86
CA TYR A 155 10.53 5.32 -10.96
C TYR A 155 10.76 6.02 -9.63
N GLN A 156 11.58 7.06 -9.64
CA GLN A 156 11.74 7.97 -8.51
C GLN A 156 10.57 8.96 -8.49
N VAL A 157 9.83 9.02 -7.38
CA VAL A 157 8.54 9.73 -7.28
C VAL A 157 8.67 11.23 -7.50
N CYS A 158 9.78 11.82 -7.07
CA CYS A 158 10.07 13.25 -7.20
C CYS A 158 10.95 13.60 -8.42
N HIS A 159 11.12 12.69 -9.36
CA HIS A 159 11.94 12.86 -10.56
C HIS A 159 11.09 12.71 -11.82
N LYS A 160 11.45 13.42 -12.90
CA LYS A 160 10.75 13.37 -14.18
C LYS A 160 11.74 13.22 -15.33
#